data_AF-A0A9X4HKZ4-F1
#
_entry.id   AF-A0A9X4HKZ4-F1
#
_cell.length_a   1.000
_cell.length_b   1.000
_cell.length_c   1.000
_cell.angle_alpha   90.00
_cell.angle_beta   90.00
_cell.angle_gamma   90.00
#
_symmetry.space_group_name_H-M   'P 1'
#
loop_
_entity.id
_entity.type
_entity.pdbx_description
1 polymer ?
#
loop_
_entity_poly.entity_id
_entity_poly.type
_entity_poly.pdbx_seq_one_letter_code
_entity_poly.pdbx_strand_id
1 'polypeptide(L)'
;MRKLDPVKHEEKRQQILQAASRCFMRDGFRGASTSSICAEAKISPGHLYHYFSSKEAIVSAMAESRLAQAAAHLGATTPGPDVVTAFLGAIESGIGVRDPSANALMLDLLAESARNPVVGGILRENHREMRMLLASLLRKGQERGQIDLKLDPDVATSILFSFVDGAKAMMIRDPDLDQAKSIEMLKIAISRFLRAPDVANSDASATDGPGAAANGMRARPISPRPVRS
;
A
#
# COMPACT_ATOMS: atom_id res chain seq x y z
N MET A 1 41.23 13.81 17.36
CA MET A 1 39.80 13.51 17.07
C MET A 1 39.78 12.38 16.04
N ARG A 2 39.35 11.17 16.40
CA ARG A 2 39.37 10.01 15.48
C ARG A 2 38.34 10.28 14.36
N LYS A 3 38.76 10.36 13.10
CA LYS A 3 37.84 10.49 11.96
C LYS A 3 36.88 9.30 12.01
N LEU A 4 35.59 9.59 12.15
CA LEU A 4 34.53 8.60 12.07
C LEU A 4 34.56 8.03 10.65
N ASP A 5 34.74 6.73 10.51
CA ASP A 5 34.61 6.06 9.22
C ASP A 5 33.10 5.97 8.93
N PRO A 6 32.58 6.73 7.96
CA PRO A 6 31.14 6.84 7.73
C PRO A 6 30.53 5.49 7.33
N VAL A 7 31.28 4.63 6.64
CA VAL A 7 30.83 3.30 6.23
C VAL A 7 30.66 2.40 7.44
N LYS A 8 31.69 2.33 8.30
CA LYS A 8 31.61 1.53 9.54
C LYS A 8 30.56 2.05 10.52
N HIS A 9 30.36 3.36 10.54
CA HIS A 9 29.30 3.96 11.36
C HIS A 9 27.92 3.51 10.87
N GLU A 10 27.66 3.56 9.56
CA GLU A 10 26.38 3.12 9.02
C GLU A 10 26.18 1.60 9.18
N GLU A 11 27.21 0.78 8.94
CA GLU A 11 27.14 -0.67 9.20
C GLU A 11 26.75 -0.97 10.65
N LYS A 12 27.32 -0.24 11.61
CA LYS A 12 26.99 -0.40 13.03
C LYS A 12 25.56 0.06 13.32
N ARG A 13 25.14 1.18 12.74
CA ARG A 13 23.76 1.69 12.85
C ARG A 13 22.76 0.65 12.35
N GLN A 14 23.02 0.03 11.20
CA GLN A 14 22.18 -1.03 10.64
C GLN A 14 22.16 -2.30 11.50
N GLN A 15 23.30 -2.70 12.07
CA GLN A 15 23.35 -3.83 13.00
C GLN A 15 22.44 -3.60 14.22
N ILE A 16 22.44 -2.38 14.77
CA ILE A 16 21.58 -2.00 15.90
C ILE A 16 20.10 -2.01 15.49
N LEU A 17 19.76 -1.47 14.31
CA LEU A 17 18.38 -1.48 13.80
C LEU A 17 17.85 -2.91 13.63
N GLN A 18 18.67 -3.83 13.12
CA GLN A 18 18.29 -5.24 12.99
C GLN A 18 18.07 -5.90 14.36
N ALA A 19 18.95 -5.64 15.33
CA ALA A 19 18.79 -6.14 16.70
C ALA A 19 17.50 -5.59 17.36
N ALA A 20 17.24 -4.29 17.20
CA ALA A 20 16.02 -3.69 17.71
C ALA A 20 14.77 -4.24 17.03
N SER A 21 14.80 -4.45 15.71
CA SER A 21 13.71 -5.09 14.97
C SER A 21 13.37 -6.46 15.55
N ARG A 22 14.38 -7.30 15.81
CA ARG A 22 14.16 -8.62 16.43
C ARG A 22 13.57 -8.52 17.83
N CYS A 23 14.04 -7.57 18.63
CA CYS A 23 13.46 -7.33 19.96
C CYS A 23 12.01 -6.87 19.87
N PHE A 24 11.68 -5.95 18.96
CA PHE A 24 10.30 -5.47 18.80
C PHE A 24 9.38 -6.55 18.23
N MET A 25 9.86 -7.40 17.32
CA MET A 25 9.09 -8.53 16.78
C MET A 25 8.79 -9.59 17.85
N ARG A 26 9.72 -9.79 18.80
CA ARG A 26 9.57 -10.78 19.88
C ARG A 26 8.76 -10.26 21.06
N ASP A 27 9.04 -9.04 21.50
CA ASP A 27 8.57 -8.49 22.79
C ASP A 27 7.51 -7.37 22.60
N GLY A 28 7.19 -7.01 21.35
CA GLY A 28 6.44 -5.80 21.02
C GLY A 28 7.26 -4.52 21.25
N PHE A 29 6.77 -3.39 20.75
CA PHE A 29 7.39 -2.09 20.97
C PHE A 29 7.47 -1.77 22.46
N ARG A 30 6.40 -2.00 23.23
CA ARG A 30 6.38 -1.69 24.67
C ARG A 30 7.27 -2.61 25.49
N GLY A 31 7.22 -3.92 25.24
CA GLY A 31 7.98 -4.91 26.02
C GLY A 31 9.47 -4.88 25.76
N ALA A 32 9.89 -4.48 24.55
CA ALA A 32 11.30 -4.27 24.26
C ALA A 32 11.88 -3.08 25.05
N SER A 33 13.03 -3.32 25.68
CA SER A 33 13.79 -2.33 26.44
C SER A 33 15.10 -1.98 25.71
N THR A 34 15.68 -0.81 26.00
CA THR A 34 17.02 -0.48 25.50
C THR A 34 18.07 -1.49 25.97
N SER A 35 17.89 -2.05 27.18
CA SER A 35 18.74 -3.12 27.71
C SER A 35 18.64 -4.41 26.88
N SER A 36 17.43 -4.85 26.51
CA SER A 36 17.27 -6.04 25.65
C SER A 36 17.85 -5.82 24.26
N ILE A 37 17.70 -4.61 23.70
CA ILE A 37 18.32 -4.23 22.43
C ILE A 37 19.85 -4.24 22.53
N CYS A 38 20.43 -3.69 23.60
CA CYS A 38 21.88 -3.75 23.84
C CYS A 38 22.39 -5.18 23.92
N ALA A 39 21.69 -6.06 24.64
CA ALA A 39 22.04 -7.46 24.75
C ALA A 39 21.99 -8.18 23.39
N GLU A 40 20.91 -7.96 22.63
CA GLU A 40 20.72 -8.51 21.28
C GLU A 40 21.79 -8.01 20.28
N ALA A 41 22.14 -6.73 20.35
CA ALA A 41 23.16 -6.11 19.50
C ALA A 41 24.61 -6.39 19.99
N LYS A 42 24.77 -6.95 21.19
CA LYS A 42 26.06 -7.17 21.86
C LYS A 42 26.86 -5.87 22.02
N ILE A 43 26.21 -4.81 22.49
CA ILE A 43 26.82 -3.49 22.73
C ILE A 43 26.50 -2.95 24.13
N SER A 44 27.28 -1.97 24.58
CA SER A 44 26.97 -1.26 25.83
C SER A 44 25.82 -0.25 25.64
N PRO A 45 25.13 0.15 26.73
CA PRO A 45 24.13 1.21 26.68
C PRO A 45 24.68 2.53 26.14
N GLY A 46 25.87 2.95 26.58
CA GLY A 46 26.51 4.17 26.08
C GLY A 46 26.79 4.11 24.57
N HIS A 47 27.13 2.92 24.05
CA HIS A 47 27.29 2.72 22.62
C HIS A 47 25.95 2.79 21.87
N LEU A 48 24.86 2.25 22.43
CA LEU A 48 23.52 2.40 21.83
C LEU A 48 23.12 3.88 21.76
N TYR A 49 23.27 4.62 22.87
CA TYR A 49 22.91 6.03 22.96
C TYR A 49 23.76 6.95 22.06
N HIS A 50 24.94 6.48 21.63
CA HIS A 50 25.71 7.18 20.60
C HIS A 50 24.98 7.21 19.24
N TYR A 51 24.22 6.17 18.92
CA TYR A 51 23.49 6.05 17.64
C TYR A 51 22.02 6.47 17.75
N PHE A 52 21.36 6.14 18.86
CA PHE A 52 19.93 6.35 19.04
C PHE A 52 19.63 6.90 20.43
N SER A 53 19.09 8.10 20.48
CA SER A 53 18.75 8.78 21.74
C SER A 53 17.59 8.14 22.48
N SER A 54 16.71 7.41 21.78
CA SER A 54 15.57 6.72 22.38
C SER A 54 15.10 5.53 21.54
N LYS A 55 14.13 4.76 22.08
CA LYS A 55 13.47 3.67 21.35
C LYS A 55 12.64 4.18 20.17
N GLU A 56 12.05 5.38 20.30
CA GLU A 56 11.34 6.08 19.24
C GLU A 56 12.29 6.53 18.13
N ALA A 57 13.51 6.97 18.47
CA ALA A 57 14.53 7.31 17.47
C ALA A 57 14.91 6.09 16.61
N ILE A 58 14.94 4.89 17.21
CA ILE A 58 15.11 3.63 16.47
C ILE A 58 13.93 3.39 15.52
N VAL A 59 12.68 3.59 15.98
CA VAL A 59 11.49 3.45 15.13
C VAL A 59 11.50 4.44 13.96
N SER A 60 11.90 5.70 14.19
CA SER A 60 12.08 6.69 13.13
C SER A 60 13.07 6.20 12.08
N ALA A 61 14.24 5.75 12.51
CA ALA A 61 15.26 5.23 11.62
C ALA A 61 14.82 3.97 10.84
N MET A 62 14.02 3.10 11.46
CA MET A 62 13.43 1.95 10.77
C MET A 62 12.41 2.39 9.70
N ALA A 63 11.61 3.41 10.00
CA ALA A 63 10.64 3.97 9.05
C ALA A 63 11.35 4.62 7.85
N GLU A 64 12.35 5.46 8.10
CA GLU A 64 13.22 6.08 7.08
C GLU A 64 13.88 5.03 6.18
N SER A 65 14.41 3.94 6.76
CA SER A 65 15.02 2.86 5.99
C SER A 65 14.00 2.16 5.07
N ARG A 66 12.77 1.94 5.54
CA ARG A 66 11.70 1.36 4.72
C ARG A 66 11.27 2.30 3.59
N LEU A 67 11.18 3.59 3.86
CA LEU A 67 10.89 4.59 2.83
C LEU A 67 11.98 4.62 1.75
N ALA A 68 13.26 4.62 2.16
CA ALA A 68 14.38 4.59 1.23
C ALA A 68 14.39 3.33 0.36
N GLN A 69 14.07 2.16 0.94
CA GLN A 69 13.94 0.90 0.20
C GLN A 69 12.78 0.95 -0.81
N ALA A 70 11.63 1.47 -0.41
CA ALA A 70 10.49 1.64 -1.32
C ALA A 70 10.82 2.61 -2.46
N ALA A 71 11.45 3.74 -2.16
CA ALA A 71 11.91 4.71 -3.16
C ALA A 71 12.92 4.11 -4.13
N ALA A 72 13.88 3.32 -3.64
CA ALA A 72 14.86 2.63 -4.48
C ALA A 72 14.19 1.60 -5.40
N HIS A 73 13.29 0.77 -4.86
CA HIS A 73 12.55 -0.24 -5.64
C HIS A 73 11.71 0.40 -6.74
N LEU A 74 10.96 1.45 -6.39
CA LEU A 74 10.11 2.16 -7.34
C LEU A 74 10.93 2.98 -8.37
N GLY A 75 12.04 3.59 -7.93
CA GLY A 75 12.96 4.35 -8.78
C GLY A 75 13.72 3.47 -9.78
N ALA A 76 14.21 2.30 -9.36
CA ALA A 76 14.86 1.32 -10.24
C ALA A 76 13.93 0.80 -11.35
N THR A 77 12.62 1.00 -11.20
CA THR A 77 11.60 0.60 -12.16
C THR A 77 11.29 1.71 -13.20
N THR A 78 12.13 2.75 -13.33
CA THR A 78 11.98 3.83 -14.33
C THR A 78 13.24 3.99 -15.22
N PRO A 79 13.16 4.00 -16.57
CA PRO A 79 11.99 3.70 -17.41
C PRO A 79 11.83 2.18 -17.53
N GLY A 80 11.07 1.60 -16.61
CA GLY A 80 10.79 0.18 -16.54
C GLY A 80 9.30 -0.10 -16.80
N PRO A 81 8.79 -1.28 -16.36
CA PRO A 81 7.43 -1.72 -16.64
C PRO A 81 6.34 -0.74 -16.20
N ASP A 82 5.10 -0.96 -16.67
CA ASP A 82 3.95 -0.13 -16.31
C ASP A 82 3.81 0.03 -14.78
N VAL A 83 3.25 1.17 -14.34
CA VAL A 83 3.19 1.55 -12.92
C VAL A 83 2.52 0.47 -12.06
N VAL A 84 1.53 -0.24 -12.60
CA VAL A 84 0.86 -1.33 -11.89
C VAL A 84 1.85 -2.48 -11.68
N THR A 85 2.56 -2.91 -12.71
CA THR A 85 3.60 -3.95 -12.59
C THR A 85 4.70 -3.58 -11.59
N ALA A 86 5.15 -2.33 -11.58
CA ALA A 86 6.14 -1.86 -10.59
C ALA A 86 5.64 -2.04 -9.15
N PHE A 87 4.38 -1.64 -8.91
CA PHE A 87 3.75 -1.75 -7.59
C PHE A 87 3.49 -3.21 -7.19
N LEU A 88 3.04 -4.05 -8.12
CA LEU A 88 2.86 -5.49 -7.87
C LEU A 88 4.19 -6.19 -7.57
N GLY A 89 5.28 -5.81 -8.24
CA GLY A 89 6.62 -6.30 -7.94
C GLY A 89 7.10 -5.91 -6.55
N ALA A 90 6.72 -4.74 -6.04
CA ALA A 90 7.03 -4.30 -4.66
C ALA A 90 6.30 -5.16 -3.60
N ILE A 91 5.10 -5.63 -3.91
CA ILE A 91 4.35 -6.56 -3.06
C ILE A 91 5.01 -7.95 -3.08
N GLU A 92 5.43 -8.41 -4.27
CA GLU A 92 6.09 -9.71 -4.44
C GLU A 92 7.47 -9.79 -3.80
N SER A 93 8.26 -8.71 -3.85
CA SER A 93 9.58 -8.63 -3.22
C SER A 93 9.52 -8.71 -1.68
N GLY A 94 8.32 -8.80 -1.12
CA GLY A 94 8.12 -9.12 0.29
C GLY A 94 8.16 -7.89 1.18
N ILE A 95 7.91 -6.68 0.65
CA ILE A 95 7.73 -5.48 1.47
C ILE A 95 6.47 -5.67 2.33
N GLY A 96 6.66 -6.27 3.50
CA GLY A 96 5.70 -6.36 4.58
C GLY A 96 4.46 -7.22 4.32
N VAL A 97 4.44 -8.20 3.42
CA VAL A 97 3.32 -9.17 3.37
C VAL A 97 3.78 -10.57 3.79
N ARG A 98 5.00 -10.96 3.45
CA ARG A 98 5.50 -12.32 3.62
C ARG A 98 6.10 -12.64 4.99
N ASP A 99 6.41 -11.64 5.81
CA ASP A 99 7.00 -11.82 7.14
C ASP A 99 5.94 -11.55 8.23
N PRO A 100 5.34 -12.60 8.84
CA PRO A 100 4.32 -12.44 9.86
C PRO A 100 4.80 -11.61 11.06
N SER A 101 6.07 -11.72 11.41
CA SER A 101 6.63 -11.03 12.57
C SER A 101 6.84 -9.53 12.27
N ALA A 102 7.28 -9.19 11.07
CA ALA A 102 7.35 -7.78 10.63
C ALA A 102 5.96 -7.15 10.49
N ASN A 103 4.96 -7.94 10.10
CA ASN A 103 3.56 -7.51 10.01
C ASN A 103 2.99 -7.23 11.40
N ALA A 104 3.23 -8.13 12.35
CA ALA A 104 2.81 -7.97 13.73
C ALA A 104 3.41 -6.71 14.36
N LEU A 105 4.71 -6.47 14.14
CA LEU A 105 5.37 -5.24 14.58
C LEU A 105 4.73 -3.98 13.99
N MET A 106 4.36 -4.00 12.71
CA MET A 106 3.71 -2.85 12.08
C MET A 106 2.36 -2.55 12.76
N LEU A 107 1.53 -3.57 12.98
CA LEU A 107 0.25 -3.41 13.65
C LEU A 107 0.40 -3.00 15.12
N ASP A 108 1.41 -3.50 15.81
CA ASP A 108 1.75 -3.11 17.18
C ASP A 108 2.13 -1.62 17.26
N LEU A 109 3.00 -1.15 16.35
CA LEU A 109 3.34 0.27 16.24
C LEU A 109 2.12 1.14 15.87
N LEU A 110 1.23 0.65 15.01
CA LEU A 110 -0.01 1.34 14.68
C LEU A 110 -0.93 1.46 15.90
N ALA A 111 -1.07 0.39 16.69
CA ALA A 111 -1.83 0.43 17.93
C ALA A 111 -1.19 1.37 18.97
N GLU A 112 0.15 1.37 19.07
CA GLU A 112 0.89 2.26 19.96
C GLU A 112 0.76 3.73 19.55
N SER A 113 0.64 4.02 18.25
CA SER A 113 0.51 5.39 17.72
C SER A 113 -0.68 6.15 18.29
N ALA A 114 -1.76 5.44 18.67
CA ALA A 114 -2.95 6.02 19.28
C ALA A 114 -2.72 6.48 20.74
N ARG A 115 -1.66 5.99 21.38
CA ARG A 115 -1.36 6.21 22.81
C ARG A 115 -0.06 6.96 23.03
N ASN A 116 0.85 6.93 22.06
CA ASN A 116 2.16 7.58 22.10
C ASN A 116 2.26 8.61 20.96
N PRO A 117 2.13 9.92 21.26
CA PRO A 117 2.14 10.97 20.25
C PRO A 117 3.44 11.04 19.43
N VAL A 118 4.58 10.63 20.00
CA VAL A 118 5.88 10.62 19.30
C VAL A 118 5.89 9.53 18.23
N VAL A 119 5.52 8.30 18.61
CA VAL A 119 5.37 7.19 17.64
C VAL A 119 4.32 7.53 16.59
N GLY A 120 3.19 8.13 17.00
CA GLY A 120 2.17 8.59 16.06
C GLY A 120 2.65 9.67 15.11
N GLY A 121 3.51 10.60 15.55
CA GLY A 121 4.16 11.57 14.67
C GLY A 121 5.03 10.89 13.62
N ILE A 122 5.88 9.96 14.04
CA ILE A 122 6.77 9.20 13.14
C ILE A 122 5.98 8.44 12.09
N LEU A 123 4.94 7.71 12.50
CA LEU A 123 4.12 6.91 11.58
C LEU A 123 3.34 7.78 10.60
N ARG A 124 2.78 8.91 11.05
CA ARG A 124 2.08 9.85 10.17
C ARG A 124 3.01 10.47 9.13
N GLU A 125 4.21 10.86 9.54
CA GLU A 125 5.19 11.43 8.62
C GLU A 125 5.65 10.41 7.58
N ASN A 126 6.03 9.22 8.02
CA ASN A 126 6.41 8.14 7.12
C ASN A 126 5.29 7.75 6.14
N HIS A 127 4.04 7.69 6.63
CA HIS A 127 2.87 7.43 5.77
C HIS A 127 2.66 8.58 4.76
N ARG A 128 2.84 9.84 5.17
CA ARG A 128 2.76 11.01 4.29
C ARG A 128 3.80 10.93 3.18
N GLU A 129 5.05 10.65 3.51
CA GLU A 129 6.15 10.55 2.54
C GLU A 129 5.92 9.40 1.54
N MET A 130 5.52 8.23 2.04
CA MET A 130 5.20 7.11 1.17
C MET A 130 4.00 7.41 0.27
N ARG A 131 2.99 8.12 0.79
CA ARG A 131 1.81 8.53 0.01
C ARG A 131 2.22 9.48 -1.12
N MET A 132 3.09 10.45 -0.87
CA MET A 132 3.58 11.37 -1.90
C MET A 132 4.35 10.63 -2.99
N LEU A 133 5.20 9.67 -2.61
CA LEU A 133 5.97 8.85 -3.54
C LEU A 133 5.06 8.04 -4.48
N LEU A 134 4.09 7.31 -3.91
CA LEU A 134 3.16 6.49 -4.70
C LEU A 134 2.20 7.33 -5.54
N ALA A 135 1.65 8.42 -5.00
CA ALA A 135 0.78 9.33 -5.75
C ALA A 135 1.48 9.93 -6.97
N SER A 136 2.77 10.27 -6.85
CA SER A 136 3.58 10.73 -7.98
C SER A 136 3.69 9.67 -9.08
N LEU A 137 3.81 8.39 -8.72
CA LEU A 137 3.83 7.29 -9.69
C LEU A 137 2.47 7.07 -10.35
N LEU A 138 1.38 7.15 -9.58
CA LEU A 138 0.03 7.04 -10.14
C LEU A 138 -0.24 8.17 -11.14
N ARG A 139 0.18 9.42 -10.85
CA ARG A 139 0.09 10.54 -11.80
C ARG A 139 0.85 10.27 -13.09
N LYS A 140 2.09 9.78 -13.01
CA LYS A 140 2.87 9.37 -14.20
C LYS A 140 2.20 8.23 -14.97
N GLY A 141 1.53 7.32 -14.26
CA GLY A 141 0.74 6.25 -14.86
C GLY A 141 -0.48 6.79 -15.60
N GLN A 142 -1.16 7.80 -15.05
CA GLN A 142 -2.27 8.50 -15.69
C GLN A 142 -1.82 9.23 -16.96
N GLU A 143 -0.70 9.95 -16.91
CA GLU A 143 -0.10 10.61 -18.09
C GLU A 143 0.22 9.63 -19.24
N ARG A 144 0.50 8.37 -18.89
CA ARG A 144 0.81 7.28 -19.83
C ARG A 144 -0.41 6.43 -20.22
N GLY A 145 -1.61 6.75 -19.72
CA GLY A 145 -2.83 5.97 -19.94
C GLY A 145 -2.85 4.58 -19.28
N GLN A 146 -1.99 4.34 -18.28
CA GLN A 146 -1.86 3.06 -17.56
C GLN A 146 -2.76 2.95 -16.33
N ILE A 147 -3.18 4.10 -15.78
CA ILE A 147 -3.99 4.22 -14.57
C ILE A 147 -5.26 4.97 -14.92
N ASP A 148 -6.39 4.56 -14.34
CA ASP A 148 -7.69 5.22 -14.55
C ASP A 148 -7.61 6.72 -14.19
N LEU A 149 -7.99 7.57 -15.14
CA LEU A 149 -8.00 9.03 -14.98
C LEU A 149 -9.06 9.51 -13.98
N LYS A 150 -10.06 8.67 -13.66
CA LYS A 150 -11.08 8.98 -12.65
C LYS A 150 -10.59 8.85 -11.21
N LEU A 151 -9.44 8.20 -11.00
CA LEU A 151 -8.87 8.06 -9.67
C LEU A 151 -8.17 9.35 -9.26
N ASP A 152 -8.48 9.83 -8.06
CA ASP A 152 -7.64 10.80 -7.37
C ASP A 152 -6.37 10.06 -6.87
N PRO A 153 -5.16 10.41 -7.34
CA PRO A 153 -3.93 9.70 -6.96
C PRO A 153 -3.62 9.71 -5.46
N ASP A 154 -3.97 10.80 -4.77
CA ASP A 154 -3.72 10.98 -3.34
C ASP A 154 -4.66 10.10 -2.50
N VAL A 155 -5.94 10.02 -2.90
CA VAL A 155 -6.93 9.15 -2.24
C VAL A 155 -6.71 7.69 -2.61
N ALA A 156 -6.47 7.38 -3.89
CA ALA A 156 -6.24 6.02 -4.38
C ALA A 156 -5.06 5.36 -3.66
N THR A 157 -3.99 6.11 -3.42
CA THR A 157 -2.84 5.63 -2.65
C THR A 157 -3.23 5.20 -1.23
N SER A 158 -4.14 5.92 -0.57
CA SER A 158 -4.63 5.56 0.77
C SER A 158 -5.45 4.25 0.75
N ILE A 159 -6.23 4.04 -0.32
CA ILE A 159 -6.97 2.78 -0.53
C ILE A 159 -6.00 1.62 -0.80
N LEU A 160 -4.93 1.85 -1.58
CA LEU A 160 -3.89 0.83 -1.80
C LEU A 160 -3.23 0.39 -0.48
N PHE A 161 -2.91 1.32 0.41
CA PHE A 161 -2.39 0.97 1.75
C PHE A 161 -3.39 0.13 2.54
N SER A 162 -4.68 0.43 2.45
CA SER A 162 -5.72 -0.32 3.14
C SER A 162 -5.79 -1.79 2.66
N PHE A 163 -5.57 -2.04 1.36
CA PHE A 163 -5.48 -3.41 0.84
C PHE A 163 -4.26 -4.16 1.39
N VAL A 164 -3.10 -3.50 1.42
CA VAL A 164 -1.85 -4.10 1.92
C VAL A 164 -1.94 -4.36 3.42
N ASP A 165 -2.45 -3.40 4.20
CA ASP A 165 -2.59 -3.53 5.66
C ASP A 165 -3.67 -4.54 6.04
N GLY A 166 -4.78 -4.59 5.28
CA GLY A 166 -5.80 -5.61 5.41
C GLY A 166 -5.25 -7.02 5.17
N ALA A 167 -4.43 -7.21 4.13
CA ALA A 167 -3.79 -8.50 3.84
C ALA A 167 -2.83 -8.95 4.96
N LYS A 168 -2.03 -8.02 5.51
CA LYS A 168 -1.17 -8.29 6.68
C LYS A 168 -1.98 -8.75 7.88
N ALA A 169 -3.05 -8.01 8.20
CA ALA A 169 -3.91 -8.31 9.34
C ALA A 169 -4.68 -9.64 9.16
N MET A 170 -5.06 -9.95 7.92
CA MET A 170 -5.71 -11.23 7.58
C MET A 170 -4.79 -12.41 7.87
N MET A 171 -3.52 -12.36 7.44
CA MET A 171 -2.54 -13.42 7.69
C MET A 171 -2.20 -13.62 9.17
N ILE A 172 -2.25 -12.54 9.97
CA ILE A 172 -2.04 -12.64 11.42
C ILE A 172 -3.25 -13.29 12.10
N ARG A 173 -4.45 -12.97 11.63
CA ARG A 173 -5.70 -13.47 12.20
C ARG A 173 -5.93 -14.94 11.90
N ASP A 174 -5.56 -15.37 10.70
CA ASP A 174 -5.72 -16.74 10.22
C ASP A 174 -4.42 -17.20 9.55
N PRO A 175 -3.47 -17.74 10.33
CA PRO A 175 -2.17 -18.21 9.83
C PRO A 175 -2.26 -19.41 8.88
N ASP A 176 -3.39 -20.13 8.88
CA ASP A 176 -3.60 -21.31 8.03
C ASP A 176 -4.05 -20.93 6.61
N LEU A 177 -4.35 -19.64 6.36
CA LEU A 177 -4.65 -19.15 5.03
C LEU A 177 -3.48 -19.38 4.06
N ASP A 178 -3.83 -19.81 2.86
CA ASP A 178 -2.88 -19.94 1.76
C ASP A 178 -2.32 -18.55 1.39
N GLN A 179 -1.12 -18.27 1.91
CA GLN A 179 -0.45 -16.98 1.75
C GLN A 179 -0.20 -16.67 0.27
N ALA A 180 0.16 -17.68 -0.54
CA ALA A 180 0.44 -17.48 -1.95
C ALA A 180 -0.83 -17.05 -2.70
N LYS A 181 -1.95 -17.76 -2.50
CA LYS A 181 -3.24 -17.39 -3.09
C LYS A 181 -3.75 -16.05 -2.59
N SER A 182 -3.55 -15.73 -1.31
CA SER A 182 -3.94 -14.44 -0.73
C SER A 182 -3.19 -13.28 -1.39
N ILE A 183 -1.88 -13.43 -1.62
CA ILE A 183 -1.07 -12.45 -2.33
C ILE A 183 -1.53 -12.33 -3.79
N GLU A 184 -1.83 -13.44 -4.46
CA GLU A 184 -2.35 -13.43 -5.83
C GLU A 184 -3.68 -12.66 -5.94
N MET A 185 -4.63 -12.91 -5.03
CA MET A 185 -5.90 -12.19 -4.99
C MET A 185 -5.73 -10.70 -4.69
N LEU A 186 -4.81 -10.36 -3.79
CA LEU A 186 -4.44 -8.97 -3.51
C LEU A 186 -3.91 -8.26 -4.77
N LYS A 187 -3.02 -8.92 -5.53
CA LYS A 187 -2.49 -8.38 -6.79
C LYS A 187 -3.59 -8.16 -7.83
N ILE A 188 -4.54 -9.10 -7.94
CA ILE A 188 -5.69 -8.98 -8.85
C ILE A 188 -6.56 -7.78 -8.44
N ALA A 189 -6.89 -7.65 -7.15
CA ALA A 189 -7.71 -6.56 -6.64
C ALA A 189 -7.07 -5.19 -6.90
N ILE A 190 -5.77 -5.05 -6.63
CA ILE A 190 -5.01 -3.82 -6.90
C ILE A 190 -4.96 -3.51 -8.39
N SER A 191 -4.68 -4.50 -9.24
CA SER A 191 -4.59 -4.30 -10.69
C SER A 191 -5.93 -3.81 -11.26
N ARG A 192 -7.04 -4.42 -10.84
CA ARG A 192 -8.40 -4.00 -11.24
C ARG A 192 -8.79 -2.64 -10.69
N PHE A 193 -8.39 -2.32 -9.46
CA PHE A 193 -8.66 -1.02 -8.85
C PHE A 193 -7.96 0.11 -9.58
N LEU A 194 -6.72 -0.11 -10.05
CA LEU A 194 -5.90 0.93 -10.68
C LEU A 194 -6.18 1.16 -12.16
N ARG A 195 -6.64 0.12 -12.87
CA ARG A 195 -6.86 0.18 -14.32
C ARG A 195 -8.28 0.65 -14.62
N ALA A 196 -8.43 1.42 -15.69
CA ALA A 196 -9.74 1.76 -16.19
C ALA A 196 -10.51 0.47 -16.54
N PRO A 197 -11.81 0.38 -16.25
CA PRO A 197 -12.61 -0.75 -16.71
C PRO A 197 -12.54 -0.80 -18.24
N ASP A 198 -12.32 -2.00 -18.79
CA ASP A 198 -12.41 -2.20 -20.24
C ASP A 198 -13.80 -1.74 -20.71
N VAL A 199 -13.85 -0.67 -21.50
CA VAL A 199 -15.09 -0.10 -22.05
C VAL A 199 -15.70 -1.00 -23.15
N ALA A 200 -15.21 -2.23 -23.28
CA ALA A 200 -15.75 -3.19 -24.24
C ALA A 200 -17.12 -3.71 -23.78
N ASN A 201 -18.18 -3.12 -24.38
CA ASN A 201 -19.59 -3.52 -24.42
C ASN A 201 -20.62 -2.72 -23.60
N SER A 202 -20.50 -1.39 -23.47
CA SER A 202 -21.68 -0.55 -23.16
C SER A 202 -22.28 0.18 -24.37
N ASP A 203 -21.59 0.25 -25.51
CA ASP A 203 -22.03 1.04 -26.67
C ASP A 203 -22.57 0.22 -27.86
N ALA A 204 -22.71 -1.11 -27.71
CA ALA A 204 -23.24 -1.97 -28.78
C ALA A 204 -24.79 -2.05 -28.82
N SER A 205 -25.52 -1.26 -28.03
CA SER A 205 -27.01 -1.24 -28.06
C SER A 205 -27.63 0.12 -28.37
N ALA A 206 -26.85 1.11 -28.80
CA ALA A 206 -27.39 2.40 -29.22
C ALA A 206 -26.80 2.82 -30.56
N THR A 207 -27.65 2.90 -31.58
CA THR A 207 -27.42 3.33 -32.99
C THR A 207 -26.77 2.24 -33.88
N ASP A 208 -27.31 1.79 -35.02
CA ASP A 208 -28.25 2.39 -35.97
C ASP A 208 -28.88 1.33 -36.92
N GLY A 209 -30.05 1.68 -37.49
CA GLY A 209 -30.63 0.98 -38.64
C GLY A 209 -31.92 1.66 -39.17
N PRO A 210 -31.85 2.51 -40.23
CA PRO A 210 -32.98 3.27 -40.76
C PRO A 210 -33.66 2.62 -41.99
N GLY A 211 -34.99 2.81 -42.10
CA GLY A 211 -35.72 3.02 -43.37
C GLY A 211 -36.33 1.82 -44.11
N ALA A 212 -37.68 1.78 -44.21
CA ALA A 212 -38.44 1.94 -45.48
C ALA A 212 -39.85 1.28 -45.47
N ALA A 213 -40.86 2.15 -45.50
CA ALA A 213 -42.14 2.10 -46.22
C ALA A 213 -42.95 0.78 -46.41
N ALA A 214 -44.21 0.81 -45.93
CA ALA A 214 -45.36 0.32 -46.70
C ALA A 214 -46.62 1.14 -46.35
N ASN A 215 -47.06 1.93 -47.34
CA ASN A 215 -48.31 2.70 -47.36
C ASN A 215 -49.42 1.81 -47.97
N GLY A 216 -50.64 1.80 -47.41
CA GLY A 216 -51.74 1.03 -48.02
C GLY A 216 -53.03 0.82 -47.22
N MET A 217 -53.83 1.87 -47.09
CA MET A 217 -55.27 1.85 -47.44
C MET A 217 -56.27 0.99 -46.62
N ARG A 218 -57.06 1.62 -45.73
CA ARG A 218 -58.52 1.93 -45.91
C ARG A 218 -59.22 2.19 -44.58
N ALA A 219 -59.85 3.36 -44.49
CA ALA A 219 -60.87 3.69 -43.52
C ALA A 219 -62.19 2.96 -43.80
N ARG A 220 -62.91 2.58 -42.74
CA ARG A 220 -64.39 2.57 -42.69
C ARG A 220 -64.90 2.89 -41.27
N PRO A 221 -66.12 3.44 -41.12
CA PRO A 221 -66.50 4.24 -39.95
C PRO A 221 -67.69 3.66 -39.13
N ILE A 222 -68.08 4.40 -38.07
CA ILE A 222 -69.34 4.44 -37.27
C ILE A 222 -69.65 3.20 -36.39
N SER A 223 -70.08 3.27 -35.11
CA SER A 223 -70.91 4.24 -34.37
C SER A 223 -70.82 4.03 -32.83
N PRO A 224 -71.46 4.88 -31.97
CA PRO A 224 -71.11 5.04 -30.54
C PRO A 224 -72.07 4.39 -29.51
N ARG A 225 -71.50 4.03 -28.34
CA ARG A 225 -72.00 4.01 -26.93
C ARG A 225 -73.33 3.28 -26.59
N PRO A 226 -73.49 2.72 -25.37
CA PRO A 226 -73.76 3.58 -24.20
C PRO A 226 -73.12 3.16 -22.86
N VAL A 227 -73.13 4.16 -21.97
CA VAL A 227 -72.82 4.13 -20.53
C VAL A 227 -74.05 3.65 -19.75
N ARG A 228 -73.85 2.87 -18.68
CA ARG A 228 -74.64 2.73 -17.43
C ARG A 228 -73.97 1.58 -16.64
N SER A 229 -73.80 1.59 -15.33
CA SER A 229 -74.20 2.47 -14.21
C SER A 229 -73.24 2.20 -13.06
#